data_AF-A0A8S1LSZ2-F1
#
_entry.id   AF-A0A8S1LSZ2-F1
#
_cell.length_a   1.000
_cell.length_b   1.000
_cell.length_c   1.000
_cell.angle_alpha   90.00
_cell.angle_beta   90.00
_cell.angle_gamma   90.00
#
_symmetry.space_group_name_H-M   'P 1'
#
loop_
_entity.id
_entity.type
_entity.pdbx_description
1 polymer ?
#
loop_
_entity_poly.entity_id
_entity_poly.type
_entity_poly.pdbx_seq_one_letter_code
_entity_poly.pdbx_strand_id
1 'polypeptide(L)'
;MAEYISLNEDGGIQKLILQEGQGDQPQQGNVCEMFYTGKLEDGTVFDSNEGGDPFSFTLGEGEVIKGWDVGVASMKKGEKAQLKIKSDYGYGQQGSPPKIPGGATLIFDVQLVDFKEKKKQKWEMNDEEKTNEAKQFKELGTNAFKAKNYPEAIKQYLEAVSYFEAETDFAHEQKLASHLNLSLCYYYTKDYKESLEHASKVIQDKPNNTQLVKAYYRRAIAHSSQGDYIEAKNDLKAAYAIDPNNQAVIEEMHEVQNKINLSKKKEKEIYGKLFQQSYYEEETTPVSLLENDPSNITTFFDIKIGDDEPKRIEFTLFKKSCPKTVENFRALCTGEKGNGKAGKPLHYKGCEFHRLIKDFMVQGGDFTQGNGTGGESIYGEKFADENFTHKNSGRGYLSMANAGPNTNGSQFFILFKEAAWLDGKHVVFGKVTKGIELLDVIEKIETESDKPKVSIVIVDCGEIKQ
;
A
#
# COMPACT_ATOMS: atom_id res chain seq x y z
N MET A 1 -18.45 -60.50 -35.16
CA MET A 1 -17.21 -60.48 -34.36
C MET A 1 -16.85 -59.03 -34.13
N ALA A 2 -16.17 -58.68 -33.04
CA ALA A 2 -15.69 -57.32 -32.89
C ALA A 2 -14.58 -57.11 -33.95
N GLU A 3 -14.75 -56.13 -34.82
CA GLU A 3 -13.84 -55.86 -35.94
C GLU A 3 -13.15 -54.51 -35.75
N TYR A 4 -11.94 -54.42 -36.26
CA TYR A 4 -11.19 -53.17 -36.29
C TYR A 4 -11.80 -52.19 -37.29
N ILE A 5 -12.15 -51.00 -36.81
CA ILE A 5 -12.65 -49.89 -37.62
C ILE A 5 -11.49 -48.95 -37.95
N SER A 6 -11.32 -48.59 -39.23
CA SER A 6 -10.31 -47.61 -39.64
C SER A 6 -10.72 -46.21 -39.22
N LEU A 7 -9.81 -45.45 -38.61
CA LEU A 7 -10.03 -44.06 -38.20
C LEU A 7 -9.44 -43.03 -39.16
N ASN A 8 -8.66 -43.48 -40.14
CA ASN A 8 -8.07 -42.65 -41.19
C ASN A 8 -8.11 -43.36 -42.56
N GLU A 9 -7.87 -42.62 -43.64
CA GLU A 9 -8.05 -43.12 -45.02
C GLU A 9 -7.13 -44.30 -45.39
N ASP A 10 -5.90 -44.34 -44.87
CA ASP A 10 -4.88 -45.34 -45.20
C ASP A 10 -4.87 -46.57 -44.28
N GLY A 11 -5.80 -46.64 -43.32
CA GLY A 11 -5.87 -47.71 -42.32
C GLY A 11 -4.65 -47.80 -41.41
N GLY A 12 -3.89 -46.71 -41.27
CA GLY A 12 -2.77 -46.61 -40.36
C GLY A 12 -3.16 -46.54 -38.89
N ILE A 13 -4.40 -46.13 -38.60
CA ILE A 13 -4.94 -46.05 -37.25
C ILE A 13 -6.28 -46.78 -37.25
N GLN A 14 -6.38 -47.84 -36.47
CA GLN A 14 -7.59 -48.65 -36.36
C GLN A 14 -8.01 -48.78 -34.90
N LYS A 15 -9.32 -48.86 -34.65
CA LYS A 15 -9.90 -49.01 -33.32
C LYS A 15 -10.83 -50.21 -33.25
N LEU A 16 -10.68 -51.00 -32.20
CA LEU A 16 -11.59 -52.06 -31.82
C LEU A 16 -12.25 -51.68 -30.48
N ILE A 17 -13.57 -51.50 -30.47
CA ILE A 17 -14.29 -51.17 -29.23
C ILE A 17 -14.44 -52.46 -28.41
N LEU A 18 -13.92 -52.45 -27.18
CA LEU A 18 -14.04 -53.55 -26.22
C LEU A 18 -15.21 -53.32 -25.26
N GLN A 19 -15.48 -52.06 -24.93
CA GLN A 19 -16.62 -51.63 -24.13
C GLN A 19 -17.05 -50.24 -24.61
N GLU A 20 -18.33 -50.08 -24.91
CA GLU A 20 -18.90 -48.79 -25.32
C GLU A 20 -18.85 -47.75 -24.17
N GLY A 21 -18.49 -46.52 -24.53
CA GLY A 21 -18.62 -45.36 -23.66
C GLY A 21 -19.98 -44.67 -23.81
N GLN A 22 -20.16 -43.55 -23.13
CA GLN A 22 -21.40 -42.75 -23.18
C GLN A 22 -21.10 -41.27 -23.43
N GLY A 23 -22.11 -40.56 -23.95
CA GLY A 23 -22.03 -39.12 -24.21
C GLY A 23 -21.24 -38.77 -25.47
N ASP A 24 -20.70 -37.55 -25.45
CA ASP A 24 -19.97 -36.95 -26.55
C ASP A 24 -18.52 -37.45 -26.63
N GLN A 25 -17.87 -37.11 -27.74
CA GLN A 25 -16.44 -37.35 -27.98
C GLN A 25 -15.63 -36.10 -27.62
N PRO A 26 -14.38 -36.25 -27.14
CA PRO A 26 -13.53 -35.11 -26.85
C PRO A 26 -13.22 -34.33 -28.12
N GLN A 27 -13.23 -33.00 -28.00
CA GLN A 27 -12.88 -32.07 -29.07
C GLN A 27 -11.40 -31.66 -28.97
N GLN A 28 -10.82 -31.20 -30.09
CA GLN A 28 -9.46 -30.65 -30.09
C GLN A 28 -9.32 -29.58 -29.00
N GLY A 29 -8.22 -29.64 -28.24
CA GLY A 29 -7.95 -28.77 -27.09
C GLY A 29 -8.55 -29.25 -25.76
N ASN A 30 -9.36 -30.31 -25.74
CA ASN A 30 -9.78 -30.93 -24.49
C ASN A 30 -8.60 -31.63 -23.80
N VAL A 31 -8.58 -31.58 -22.46
CA VAL A 31 -7.70 -32.40 -21.63
C VAL A 31 -8.37 -33.75 -21.42
N CYS A 32 -7.78 -34.80 -21.98
CA CYS A 32 -8.25 -36.18 -21.87
C CYS A 32 -7.51 -36.91 -20.75
N GLU A 33 -8.23 -37.64 -19.91
CA GLU A 33 -7.70 -38.48 -18.83
C GLU A 33 -7.95 -39.95 -19.20
N MET A 34 -6.90 -40.78 -19.25
CA MET A 34 -7.04 -42.18 -19.67
C MET A 34 -6.10 -43.17 -18.97
N PHE A 35 -6.49 -44.44 -18.97
CA PHE A 35 -5.60 -45.56 -18.71
C PHE A 35 -5.18 -46.21 -20.01
N TYR A 36 -3.95 -46.72 -20.07
CA TYR A 36 -3.44 -47.42 -21.23
C TYR A 36 -2.44 -48.53 -20.87
N THR A 37 -2.36 -49.52 -21.75
CA THR A 37 -1.28 -50.51 -21.81
C THR A 37 -0.82 -50.66 -23.27
N GLY A 38 0.44 -50.32 -23.52
CA GLY A 38 1.08 -50.40 -24.84
C GLY A 38 1.86 -51.69 -25.05
N LYS A 39 1.60 -52.36 -26.18
CA LYS A 39 2.14 -53.66 -26.56
C LYS A 39 2.63 -53.67 -28.02
N LEU A 40 3.63 -54.50 -28.31
CA LEU A 40 3.98 -54.88 -29.68
C LEU A 40 3.00 -55.95 -30.20
N GLU A 41 2.99 -56.21 -31.51
CA GLU A 41 2.11 -57.23 -32.11
C GLU A 41 2.36 -58.66 -31.60
N ASP A 42 3.56 -58.94 -31.08
CA ASP A 42 3.91 -60.21 -30.43
C ASP A 42 3.37 -60.33 -28.99
N GLY A 43 2.74 -59.27 -28.48
CA GLY A 43 2.17 -59.18 -27.13
C GLY A 43 3.12 -58.60 -26.08
N THR A 44 4.38 -58.29 -26.42
CA THR A 44 5.35 -57.69 -25.49
C THR A 44 4.87 -56.32 -25.02
N VAL A 45 4.60 -56.18 -23.72
CA VAL A 45 4.25 -54.90 -23.10
C VAL A 45 5.50 -54.03 -22.98
N PHE A 46 5.44 -52.80 -23.49
CA PHE A 46 6.55 -51.84 -23.37
C PHE A 46 6.27 -50.72 -22.36
N ASP A 47 5.01 -50.37 -22.13
CA ASP A 47 4.58 -49.31 -21.22
C ASP A 47 3.12 -49.48 -20.75
N SER A 48 2.80 -48.99 -19.55
CA SER A 48 1.46 -49.03 -18.97
C SER A 48 1.35 -48.10 -17.76
N ASN A 49 0.17 -47.49 -17.56
CA ASN A 49 -0.17 -46.79 -16.32
C ASN A 49 -1.26 -47.51 -15.50
N GLU A 50 -1.54 -48.78 -15.78
CA GLU A 50 -2.47 -49.57 -14.97
C GLU A 50 -2.01 -49.66 -13.51
N GLY A 51 -2.94 -49.47 -12.57
CA GLY A 51 -2.67 -49.46 -11.14
C GLY A 51 -2.10 -48.13 -10.59
N GLY A 52 -1.86 -47.14 -11.45
CA GLY A 52 -1.49 -45.77 -11.08
C GLY A 52 -2.62 -44.75 -11.27
N ASP A 53 -2.26 -43.49 -11.44
CA ASP A 53 -3.18 -42.40 -11.78
C ASP A 53 -3.44 -42.33 -13.30
N PRO A 54 -4.61 -41.83 -13.75
CA PRO A 54 -4.88 -41.60 -15.16
C PRO A 54 -3.84 -40.68 -15.81
N PHE A 55 -3.38 -41.06 -17.00
CA PHE A 55 -2.51 -40.22 -17.82
C PHE A 55 -3.34 -39.09 -18.44
N SER A 56 -2.82 -37.87 -18.40
CA SER A 56 -3.50 -36.68 -18.92
C SER A 56 -2.72 -36.04 -20.06
N PHE A 57 -3.41 -35.65 -21.14
CA PHE A 57 -2.83 -34.90 -22.25
C PHE A 57 -3.86 -34.00 -22.93
N THR A 58 -3.41 -32.96 -23.63
CA THR A 58 -4.26 -32.08 -24.45
C THR A 58 -4.43 -32.67 -25.85
N LEU A 59 -5.67 -32.97 -26.24
CA LEU A 59 -6.01 -33.60 -27.50
C LEU A 59 -5.70 -32.69 -28.70
N GLY A 60 -4.88 -33.19 -29.63
CA GLY A 60 -4.57 -32.53 -30.90
C GLY A 60 -3.47 -31.46 -30.83
N GLU A 61 -2.77 -31.33 -29.70
CA GLU A 61 -1.65 -30.39 -29.52
C GLU A 61 -0.26 -31.06 -29.71
N GLY A 62 -0.24 -32.34 -30.13
CA GLY A 62 1.01 -33.07 -30.39
C GLY A 62 1.81 -33.43 -29.12
N GLU A 63 1.17 -33.43 -27.96
CA GLU A 63 1.77 -33.89 -26.69
C GLU A 63 2.01 -35.42 -26.68
N VAL A 64 1.33 -36.15 -27.57
CA VAL A 64 1.38 -37.61 -27.70
C VAL A 64 1.58 -38.03 -29.16
N ILE A 65 1.74 -39.33 -29.41
CA ILE A 65 1.82 -39.85 -30.78
C ILE A 65 0.53 -39.56 -31.56
N LYS A 66 0.64 -39.30 -32.87
CA LYS A 66 -0.50 -38.96 -33.75
C LYS A 66 -1.64 -39.99 -33.68
N GLY A 67 -1.28 -41.26 -33.52
CA GLY A 67 -2.25 -42.35 -33.39
C GLY A 67 -3.13 -42.23 -32.14
N TRP A 68 -2.63 -41.64 -31.06
CA TRP A 68 -3.43 -41.35 -29.87
C TRP A 68 -4.35 -40.15 -30.08
N ASP A 69 -3.87 -39.08 -30.71
CA ASP A 69 -4.72 -37.91 -31.01
C ASP A 69 -5.95 -38.31 -31.83
N VAL A 70 -5.77 -39.13 -32.88
CA VAL A 70 -6.90 -39.61 -33.69
C VAL A 70 -7.71 -40.69 -32.96
N GLY A 71 -7.03 -41.62 -32.29
CA GLY A 71 -7.66 -42.73 -31.59
C GLY A 71 -8.59 -42.27 -30.47
N VAL A 72 -8.08 -41.44 -29.57
CA VAL A 72 -8.80 -40.91 -28.40
C VAL A 72 -9.88 -39.91 -28.81
N ALA A 73 -9.66 -39.09 -29.85
CA ALA A 73 -10.70 -38.22 -30.42
C ALA A 73 -11.96 -39.00 -30.85
N SER A 74 -11.80 -40.26 -31.25
CA SER A 74 -12.92 -41.11 -31.65
C SER A 74 -13.66 -41.78 -30.48
N MET A 75 -13.14 -41.69 -29.25
CA MET A 75 -13.66 -42.40 -28.08
C MET A 75 -14.70 -41.58 -27.31
N LYS A 76 -15.60 -42.26 -26.61
CA LYS A 76 -16.54 -41.66 -25.66
C LYS A 76 -16.07 -41.84 -24.22
N LYS A 77 -16.57 -41.01 -23.31
CA LYS A 77 -16.29 -41.14 -21.88
C LYS A 77 -16.66 -42.54 -21.37
N GLY A 78 -15.73 -43.21 -20.70
CA GLY A 78 -15.86 -44.57 -20.20
C GLY A 78 -15.59 -45.68 -21.22
N GLU A 79 -15.34 -45.36 -22.49
CA GLU A 79 -15.05 -46.34 -23.54
C GLU A 79 -13.73 -47.08 -23.25
N LYS A 80 -13.73 -48.40 -23.45
CA LYS A 80 -12.50 -49.20 -23.53
C LYS A 80 -12.33 -49.66 -24.97
N ALA A 81 -11.15 -49.43 -25.52
CA ALA A 81 -10.85 -49.79 -26.89
C ALA A 81 -9.42 -50.30 -27.04
N GLN A 82 -9.17 -51.05 -28.10
CA GLN A 82 -7.83 -51.39 -28.55
C GLN A 82 -7.51 -50.58 -29.80
N LEU A 83 -6.45 -49.77 -29.74
CA LEU A 83 -5.94 -48.99 -30.86
C LEU A 83 -4.77 -49.73 -31.51
N LYS A 84 -4.85 -49.97 -32.81
CA LYS A 84 -3.76 -50.50 -33.64
C LYS A 84 -3.19 -49.37 -34.48
N ILE A 85 -1.93 -49.04 -34.26
CA ILE A 85 -1.28 -47.83 -34.78
C ILE A 85 -0.02 -48.25 -35.55
N LYS A 86 -0.02 -48.06 -36.88
CA LYS A 86 1.18 -48.27 -37.71
C LYS A 86 2.28 -47.28 -37.34
N SER A 87 3.52 -47.64 -37.64
CA SER A 87 4.71 -46.86 -37.26
C SER A 87 4.63 -45.38 -37.63
N ASP A 88 4.09 -45.04 -38.80
CA ASP A 88 4.04 -43.66 -39.30
C ASP A 88 3.16 -42.72 -38.45
N TYR A 89 2.27 -43.30 -37.64
CA TYR A 89 1.42 -42.60 -36.66
C TYR A 89 1.88 -42.83 -35.21
N GLY A 90 2.92 -43.63 -35.00
CA GLY A 90 3.60 -43.89 -33.73
C GLY A 90 5.00 -43.31 -33.70
N TYR A 91 6.03 -44.16 -33.60
CA TYR A 91 7.44 -43.77 -33.48
C TYR A 91 8.25 -43.84 -34.80
N GLY A 92 7.57 -44.03 -35.93
CA GLY A 92 8.18 -44.07 -37.27
C GLY A 92 9.22 -45.18 -37.46
N GLN A 93 10.05 -45.01 -38.48
CA GLN A 93 11.12 -45.96 -38.84
C GLN A 93 12.27 -46.01 -37.82
N GLN A 94 12.38 -45.02 -36.94
CA GLN A 94 13.41 -45.01 -35.90
C GLN A 94 12.99 -45.73 -34.61
N GLY A 95 11.69 -45.77 -34.31
CA GLY A 95 11.17 -46.40 -33.09
C GLY A 95 11.49 -45.58 -31.84
N SER A 96 11.42 -46.22 -30.67
CA SER A 96 11.84 -45.67 -29.38
C SER A 96 12.68 -46.73 -28.63
N PRO A 97 13.96 -46.89 -29.02
CA PRO A 97 14.83 -47.90 -28.43
C PRO A 97 15.05 -47.67 -26.92
N PRO A 98 15.30 -48.75 -26.15
CA PRO A 98 15.42 -50.15 -26.59
C PRO A 98 14.08 -50.89 -26.69
N LYS A 99 12.98 -50.29 -26.24
CA LYS A 99 11.71 -51.00 -26.04
C LYS A 99 10.86 -51.11 -27.30
N ILE A 100 10.94 -50.11 -28.20
CA ILE A 100 10.11 -50.06 -29.41
C ILE A 100 11.04 -50.05 -30.63
N PRO A 101 11.08 -51.13 -31.42
CA PRO A 101 11.85 -51.18 -32.65
C PRO A 101 11.37 -50.16 -33.69
N GLY A 102 12.26 -49.78 -34.60
CA GLY A 102 11.91 -48.99 -35.78
C GLY A 102 10.90 -49.71 -36.67
N GLY A 103 9.90 -48.99 -37.17
CA GLY A 103 8.87 -49.54 -38.06
C GLY A 103 7.82 -50.41 -37.34
N ALA A 104 7.83 -50.46 -36.01
CA ALA A 104 6.88 -51.26 -35.25
C ALA A 104 5.44 -50.73 -35.34
N THR A 105 4.48 -51.65 -35.50
CA THR A 105 3.06 -51.41 -35.25
C THR A 105 2.79 -51.58 -33.76
N LEU A 106 2.06 -50.64 -33.17
CA LEU A 106 1.76 -50.61 -31.74
C LEU A 106 0.30 -50.98 -31.50
N ILE A 107 0.06 -51.74 -30.44
CA ILE A 107 -1.27 -52.08 -29.93
C ILE A 107 -1.43 -51.43 -28.57
N PHE A 108 -2.43 -50.57 -28.40
CA PHE A 108 -2.75 -49.95 -27.13
C PHE A 108 -4.14 -50.35 -26.66
N ASP A 109 -4.22 -51.00 -25.51
CA ASP A 109 -5.48 -51.12 -24.78
C ASP A 109 -5.68 -49.82 -24.00
N VAL A 110 -6.74 -49.07 -24.29
CA VAL A 110 -7.01 -47.74 -23.71
C VAL A 110 -8.39 -47.68 -23.07
N GLN A 111 -8.50 -46.91 -22.00
CA GLN A 111 -9.77 -46.55 -21.37
C GLN A 111 -9.83 -45.04 -21.20
N LEU A 112 -10.75 -44.37 -21.91
CA LEU A 112 -11.00 -42.94 -21.73
C LEU A 112 -11.83 -42.75 -20.45
N VAL A 113 -11.23 -42.16 -19.41
CA VAL A 113 -11.86 -41.97 -18.10
C VAL A 113 -12.75 -40.73 -18.11
N ASP A 114 -12.18 -39.60 -18.54
CA ASP A 114 -12.88 -38.32 -18.63
C ASP A 114 -12.22 -37.40 -19.65
N PHE A 115 -12.91 -36.34 -20.05
CA PHE A 115 -12.33 -35.23 -20.78
C PHE A 115 -13.01 -33.92 -20.41
N LYS A 116 -12.26 -32.82 -20.44
CA LYS A 116 -12.74 -31.47 -20.10
C LYS A 116 -12.08 -30.42 -20.97
N GLU A 117 -12.74 -29.28 -21.16
CA GLU A 117 -12.08 -28.14 -21.78
C GLU A 117 -10.83 -27.75 -20.99
N LYS A 118 -9.72 -27.51 -21.71
CA LYS A 118 -8.53 -26.93 -21.11
C LYS A 118 -8.88 -25.52 -20.65
N LYS A 119 -8.74 -25.26 -19.34
CA LYS A 119 -8.84 -23.90 -18.84
C LYS A 119 -7.77 -23.06 -19.53
N LYS A 120 -8.21 -22.09 -20.33
CA LYS A 120 -7.31 -21.08 -20.90
C LYS A 120 -6.54 -20.41 -19.78
N GLN A 121 -5.25 -20.21 -20.00
CA GLN A 121 -4.44 -19.35 -19.16
C GLN A 121 -4.82 -17.89 -19.45
N LYS A 122 -4.63 -16.99 -18.48
CA LYS A 122 -5.05 -15.58 -18.60
C LYS A 122 -4.50 -14.89 -19.85
N TRP A 123 -3.28 -15.21 -20.29
CA TRP A 123 -2.67 -14.63 -21.49
C TRP A 123 -3.23 -15.18 -22.81
N GLU A 124 -3.92 -16.32 -22.78
CA GLU A 124 -4.58 -16.94 -23.94
C GLU A 124 -6.01 -16.40 -24.13
N MET A 125 -6.51 -15.62 -23.18
CA MET A 125 -7.85 -15.05 -23.21
C MET A 125 -7.87 -13.69 -23.92
N ASN A 126 -8.90 -13.46 -24.73
CA ASN A 126 -9.19 -12.14 -25.26
C ASN A 126 -9.88 -11.25 -24.20
N ASP A 127 -10.06 -9.96 -24.49
CA ASP A 127 -10.62 -8.99 -23.54
C ASP A 127 -12.05 -9.30 -23.10
N GLU A 128 -12.87 -9.88 -23.99
CA GLU A 128 -14.24 -10.28 -23.68
C GLU A 128 -14.26 -11.48 -22.72
N GLU A 129 -13.43 -12.49 -22.99
CA GLU A 129 -13.24 -13.68 -22.14
C GLU A 129 -12.74 -13.29 -20.76
N LYS A 130 -11.69 -12.45 -20.68
CA LYS A 130 -11.18 -11.92 -19.41
C LYS A 130 -12.25 -11.16 -18.64
N THR A 131 -13.04 -10.34 -19.33
CA THR A 131 -14.12 -9.57 -18.72
C THR A 131 -15.22 -10.49 -18.17
N ASN A 132 -15.52 -11.60 -18.85
CA ASN A 132 -16.51 -12.58 -18.39
C ASN A 132 -15.99 -13.38 -17.18
N GLU A 133 -14.73 -13.80 -17.17
CA GLU A 133 -14.08 -14.42 -16.00
C GLU A 133 -14.05 -13.46 -14.80
N ALA A 134 -13.68 -12.19 -15.02
CA ALA A 134 -13.66 -11.17 -13.98
C ALA A 134 -15.04 -10.98 -13.31
N LYS A 135 -16.14 -11.06 -14.09
CA LYS A 135 -17.51 -11.01 -13.56
C LYS A 135 -17.80 -12.21 -12.67
N GLN A 136 -17.41 -13.42 -13.08
CA GLN A 136 -17.62 -14.64 -12.28
C GLN A 136 -16.87 -14.56 -10.95
N PHE A 137 -15.59 -14.18 -10.97
CA PHE A 137 -14.81 -13.96 -9.75
C PHE A 137 -15.44 -12.91 -8.84
N LYS A 138 -15.92 -11.79 -9.39
CA LYS A 138 -16.61 -10.76 -8.62
C LYS A 138 -17.91 -11.28 -7.98
N GLU A 139 -18.67 -12.10 -8.70
CA GLU A 139 -19.90 -12.72 -8.19
C GLU A 139 -19.60 -13.72 -7.06
N LEU A 140 -18.59 -14.58 -7.23
CA LEU A 140 -18.12 -15.49 -6.19
C LEU A 140 -17.66 -14.72 -4.95
N GLY A 141 -16.92 -13.62 -5.13
CA GLY A 141 -16.51 -12.72 -4.05
C GLY A 141 -17.71 -12.09 -3.34
N THR A 142 -18.76 -11.72 -4.10
CA THR A 142 -20.01 -11.17 -3.54
C THR A 142 -20.77 -12.20 -2.71
N ASN A 143 -20.82 -13.45 -3.18
CA ASN A 143 -21.47 -14.54 -2.48
C ASN A 143 -20.71 -14.91 -1.19
N ALA A 144 -19.38 -14.98 -1.26
CA ALA A 144 -18.52 -15.20 -0.09
C ALA A 144 -18.65 -14.07 0.94
N PHE A 145 -18.70 -12.81 0.48
CA PHE A 145 -18.90 -11.65 1.35
C PHE A 145 -20.25 -11.72 2.08
N LYS A 146 -21.35 -12.04 1.37
CA LYS A 146 -22.68 -12.24 1.98
C LYS A 146 -22.68 -13.36 3.02
N ALA A 147 -21.91 -14.41 2.78
CA ALA A 147 -21.69 -15.51 3.72
C ALA A 147 -20.74 -15.14 4.88
N LYS A 148 -20.25 -13.90 4.96
CA LYS A 148 -19.23 -13.41 5.93
C LYS A 148 -17.91 -14.18 5.86
N ASN A 149 -17.66 -14.90 4.77
CA ASN A 149 -16.37 -15.53 4.49
C ASN A 149 -15.45 -14.53 3.79
N TYR A 150 -14.94 -13.56 4.56
CA TYR A 150 -14.11 -12.48 4.04
C TYR A 150 -12.78 -12.93 3.41
N PRO A 151 -12.06 -13.95 3.94
CA PRO A 151 -10.84 -14.44 3.29
C PRO A 151 -11.09 -14.95 1.88
N GLU A 152 -12.16 -15.72 1.68
CA GLU A 152 -12.54 -16.18 0.34
C GLU A 152 -13.01 -15.02 -0.54
N ALA A 153 -13.79 -14.07 0.02
CA ALA A 153 -14.21 -12.89 -0.71
C ALA A 153 -13.01 -12.07 -1.22
N ILE A 154 -11.99 -11.86 -0.39
CA ILE A 154 -10.75 -11.16 -0.75
C ILE A 154 -10.06 -11.85 -1.92
N LYS A 155 -9.84 -13.18 -1.82
CA LYS A 155 -9.22 -13.97 -2.88
C LYS A 155 -9.96 -13.78 -4.20
N GLN A 156 -11.29 -13.92 -4.19
CA GLN A 156 -12.12 -13.81 -5.38
C GLN A 156 -12.13 -12.39 -5.99
N TYR A 157 -12.17 -11.34 -5.16
CA TYR A 157 -12.11 -9.98 -5.69
C TYR A 157 -10.72 -9.59 -6.21
N LEU A 158 -9.63 -10.12 -5.64
CA LEU A 158 -8.28 -9.93 -6.19
C LEU A 158 -8.17 -10.54 -7.59
N GLU A 159 -8.71 -11.75 -7.78
CA GLU A 159 -8.82 -12.35 -9.12
C GLU A 159 -9.66 -11.47 -10.05
N ALA A 160 -10.84 -11.01 -9.61
CA ALA A 160 -11.67 -10.11 -10.43
C ALA A 160 -10.91 -8.85 -10.89
N VAL A 161 -10.19 -8.19 -9.99
CA VAL A 161 -9.35 -7.02 -10.33
C VAL A 161 -8.24 -7.38 -11.31
N SER A 162 -7.64 -8.56 -11.15
CA SER A 162 -6.57 -9.03 -12.02
C SER A 162 -7.08 -9.27 -13.45
N TYR A 163 -8.32 -9.72 -13.63
CA TYR A 163 -8.89 -10.01 -14.95
C TYR A 163 -9.57 -8.79 -15.63
N PHE A 164 -9.97 -7.74 -14.89
CA PHE A 164 -10.42 -6.48 -15.50
C PHE A 164 -9.23 -5.66 -16.06
N GLU A 165 -8.76 -6.06 -17.24
CA GLU A 165 -7.68 -5.42 -18.01
C GLU A 165 -8.17 -4.63 -19.23
N ALA A 166 -9.38 -4.92 -19.73
CA ALA A 166 -9.90 -4.26 -20.92
C ALA A 166 -10.06 -2.74 -20.70
N GLU A 167 -9.63 -1.94 -21.68
CA GLU A 167 -9.73 -0.47 -21.67
C GLU A 167 -11.15 0.02 -22.03
N THR A 168 -12.17 -0.63 -21.49
CA THR A 168 -13.58 -0.24 -21.66
C THR A 168 -14.10 0.41 -20.39
N ASP A 169 -14.99 1.41 -20.54
CA ASP A 169 -15.62 2.07 -19.39
C ASP A 169 -16.30 1.06 -18.46
N PHE A 170 -16.97 0.05 -19.04
CA PHE A 170 -17.61 -1.01 -18.28
C PHE A 170 -16.59 -1.80 -17.43
N ALA A 171 -15.52 -2.31 -18.03
CA ALA A 171 -14.51 -3.09 -17.30
C ALA A 171 -13.83 -2.24 -16.21
N HIS A 172 -13.54 -0.98 -16.51
CA HIS A 172 -12.98 -0.04 -15.56
C HIS A 172 -13.89 0.20 -14.36
N GLU A 173 -15.18 0.50 -14.60
CA GLU A 173 -16.16 0.68 -13.52
C GLU A 173 -16.31 -0.58 -12.66
N GLN A 174 -16.31 -1.76 -13.28
CA GLN A 174 -16.38 -3.02 -12.54
C GLN A 174 -15.13 -3.28 -11.70
N LYS A 175 -13.94 -2.92 -12.20
CA LYS A 175 -12.67 -3.00 -11.45
C LYS A 175 -12.69 -2.12 -10.21
N LEU A 176 -13.12 -0.86 -10.36
CA LEU A 176 -13.24 0.05 -9.21
C LEU A 176 -14.28 -0.44 -8.20
N ALA A 177 -15.37 -1.04 -8.66
CA ALA A 177 -16.35 -1.69 -7.77
C ALA A 177 -15.73 -2.88 -7.00
N SER A 178 -14.85 -3.67 -7.62
CA SER A 178 -14.11 -4.75 -6.95
C SER A 178 -13.11 -4.21 -5.92
N HIS A 179 -12.40 -3.13 -6.21
CA HIS A 179 -11.52 -2.46 -5.24
C HIS A 179 -12.29 -1.91 -4.04
N LEU A 180 -13.45 -1.29 -4.26
CA LEU A 180 -14.34 -0.92 -3.17
C LEU A 180 -14.63 -2.15 -2.32
N ASN A 181 -15.07 -3.27 -2.91
CA ASN A 181 -15.43 -4.47 -2.16
C ASN A 181 -14.25 -5.07 -1.38
N LEU A 182 -13.05 -5.07 -1.95
CA LEU A 182 -11.81 -5.42 -1.24
C LEU A 182 -11.59 -4.55 -0.01
N SER A 183 -11.71 -3.23 -0.16
CA SER A 183 -11.56 -2.29 0.96
C SER A 183 -12.47 -2.66 2.14
N LEU A 184 -13.73 -3.01 1.85
CA LEU A 184 -14.69 -3.41 2.87
C LEU A 184 -14.40 -4.80 3.46
N CYS A 185 -13.93 -5.76 2.66
CA CYS A 185 -13.52 -7.08 3.18
C CYS A 185 -12.34 -6.94 4.15
N TYR A 186 -11.31 -6.19 3.75
CA TYR A 186 -10.13 -5.94 4.56
C TYR A 186 -10.45 -5.19 5.85
N TYR A 187 -11.41 -4.25 5.80
CA TYR A 187 -11.95 -3.61 7.00
C TYR A 187 -12.51 -4.65 7.99
N TYR A 188 -13.34 -5.59 7.52
CA TYR A 188 -13.91 -6.63 8.39
C TYR A 188 -12.89 -7.64 8.91
N THR A 189 -11.80 -7.87 8.18
CA THR A 189 -10.66 -8.69 8.65
C THR A 189 -9.66 -7.90 9.49
N LYS A 190 -9.94 -6.61 9.76
CA LYS A 190 -9.09 -5.67 10.52
C LYS A 190 -7.71 -5.40 9.89
N ASP A 191 -7.57 -5.68 8.60
CA ASP A 191 -6.41 -5.24 7.83
C ASP A 191 -6.68 -3.84 7.29
N TYR A 192 -6.60 -2.86 8.20
CA TYR A 192 -6.94 -1.49 7.86
C TYR A 192 -5.97 -0.88 6.83
N LYS A 193 -4.72 -1.36 6.77
CA LYS A 193 -3.75 -0.90 5.79
C LYS A 193 -4.20 -1.22 4.36
N GLU A 194 -4.56 -2.49 4.09
CA GLU A 194 -5.08 -2.88 2.78
C GLU A 194 -6.45 -2.25 2.49
N SER A 195 -7.28 -2.07 3.52
CA SER A 195 -8.55 -1.35 3.39
C SER A 195 -8.38 0.09 2.88
N LEU A 196 -7.44 0.83 3.45
CA LEU A 196 -7.08 2.20 3.06
C LEU A 196 -6.49 2.27 1.65
N GLU A 197 -5.59 1.34 1.32
CA GLU A 197 -4.93 1.25 0.02
C GLU A 197 -5.97 1.08 -1.11
N HIS A 198 -6.89 0.12 -0.96
CA HIS A 198 -7.91 -0.13 -1.97
C HIS A 198 -8.93 1.01 -2.12
N ALA A 199 -9.34 1.65 -1.03
CA ALA A 199 -10.20 2.83 -1.11
C ALA A 199 -9.48 4.01 -1.79
N SER A 200 -8.19 4.19 -1.51
CA SER A 200 -7.38 5.27 -2.09
C SER A 200 -7.16 5.09 -3.58
N LYS A 201 -6.93 3.85 -4.06
CA LYS A 201 -6.87 3.55 -5.51
C LYS A 201 -8.14 4.02 -6.23
N VAL A 202 -9.30 3.74 -5.65
CA VAL A 202 -10.58 4.19 -6.23
C VAL A 202 -10.69 5.71 -6.25
N ILE A 203 -10.26 6.42 -5.20
CA ILE A 203 -10.30 7.90 -5.18
C ILE A 203 -9.35 8.50 -6.22
N GLN A 204 -8.15 7.95 -6.38
CA GLN A 204 -7.14 8.43 -7.32
C GLN A 204 -7.62 8.32 -8.78
N ASP A 205 -8.44 7.31 -9.07
CA ASP A 205 -9.00 7.05 -10.40
C ASP A 205 -10.15 8.01 -10.79
N LYS A 206 -10.59 8.89 -9.88
CA LYS A 206 -11.66 9.87 -10.11
C LYS A 206 -12.95 9.26 -10.72
N PRO A 207 -13.57 8.26 -10.06
CA PRO A 207 -14.75 7.56 -10.56
C PRO A 207 -15.99 8.45 -10.53
N ASN A 208 -17.11 7.89 -10.96
CA ASN A 208 -18.42 8.51 -10.74
C ASN A 208 -18.68 8.79 -9.25
N ASN A 209 -19.55 9.78 -9.00
CA ASN A 209 -19.86 10.27 -7.65
C ASN A 209 -20.30 9.15 -6.69
N THR A 210 -21.08 8.17 -7.18
CA THR A 210 -21.57 7.07 -6.35
C THR A 210 -20.43 6.20 -5.83
N GLN A 211 -19.44 5.88 -6.66
CA GLN A 211 -18.25 5.13 -6.25
C GLN A 211 -17.33 5.98 -5.38
N LEU A 212 -17.19 7.27 -5.69
CA LEU A 212 -16.35 8.20 -4.94
C LEU A 212 -16.84 8.36 -3.48
N VAL A 213 -18.15 8.53 -3.28
CA VAL A 213 -18.77 8.56 -1.93
C VAL A 213 -18.49 7.27 -1.16
N LYS A 214 -18.65 6.11 -1.82
CA LYS A 214 -18.35 4.80 -1.21
C LYS A 214 -16.87 4.67 -0.84
N ALA A 215 -15.97 5.21 -1.65
CA ALA A 215 -14.53 5.14 -1.41
C ALA A 215 -14.13 5.99 -0.20
N TYR A 216 -14.57 7.25 -0.15
CA TYR A 216 -14.34 8.12 1.00
C TYR A 216 -14.94 7.52 2.28
N TYR A 217 -16.18 7.02 2.23
CA TYR A 217 -16.80 6.37 3.38
C TYR A 217 -16.00 5.15 3.87
N ARG A 218 -15.56 4.26 2.97
CA ARG A 218 -14.77 3.07 3.33
C ARG A 218 -13.39 3.44 3.90
N ARG A 219 -12.75 4.46 3.35
CA ARG A 219 -11.49 4.98 3.89
C ARG A 219 -11.66 5.62 5.27
N ALA A 220 -12.76 6.33 5.47
CA ALA A 220 -13.10 6.95 6.75
C ALA A 220 -13.31 5.93 7.88
N ILE A 221 -14.07 4.86 7.64
CA ILE A 221 -14.28 3.82 8.67
C ILE A 221 -12.96 3.11 9.03
N ALA A 222 -12.06 2.93 8.06
CA ALA A 222 -10.74 2.35 8.30
C ALA A 222 -9.85 3.29 9.16
N HIS A 223 -9.76 4.57 8.80
CA HIS A 223 -9.08 5.59 9.63
C HIS A 223 -9.68 5.68 11.04
N SER A 224 -11.01 5.72 11.15
CA SER A 224 -11.76 5.73 12.43
C SER A 224 -11.39 4.54 13.30
N SER A 225 -11.26 3.34 12.72
CA SER A 225 -10.86 2.11 13.42
C SER A 225 -9.39 2.08 13.82
N GLN A 226 -8.52 2.85 13.16
CA GLN A 226 -7.11 3.02 13.56
C GLN A 226 -6.91 4.13 14.61
N GLY A 227 -7.95 4.91 14.90
CA GLY A 227 -7.87 6.06 15.80
C GLY A 227 -7.52 7.38 15.10
N ASP A 228 -7.39 7.37 13.77
CA ASP A 228 -7.08 8.51 12.92
C ASP A 228 -8.36 9.33 12.65
N TYR A 229 -8.96 9.86 13.72
CA TYR A 229 -10.29 10.47 13.64
C TYR A 229 -10.33 11.76 12.81
N ILE A 230 -9.19 12.43 12.61
CA ILE A 230 -9.12 13.66 11.82
C ILE A 230 -9.19 13.33 10.32
N GLU A 231 -8.44 12.32 9.91
CA GLU A 231 -8.42 11.76 8.56
C GLU A 231 -9.81 11.19 8.22
N ALA A 232 -10.40 10.42 9.14
CA ALA A 232 -11.77 9.93 9.00
C ALA A 232 -12.78 11.07 8.82
N LYS A 233 -12.67 12.15 9.62
CA LYS A 233 -13.54 13.32 9.49
C LYS A 233 -13.37 14.04 8.15
N ASN A 234 -12.15 14.12 7.62
CA ASN A 234 -11.89 14.77 6.34
C ASN A 234 -12.50 13.97 5.18
N ASP A 235 -12.36 12.64 5.21
CA ASP A 235 -12.98 11.77 4.21
C ASP A 235 -14.51 11.85 4.26
N LEU A 236 -15.11 11.85 5.45
CA LEU A 236 -16.56 11.97 5.58
C LEU A 236 -17.07 13.34 5.11
N LYS A 237 -16.32 14.42 5.34
CA LYS A 237 -16.66 15.74 4.77
C LYS A 237 -16.61 15.72 3.24
N ALA A 238 -15.63 15.05 2.65
CA ALA A 238 -15.54 14.91 1.20
C ALA A 238 -16.72 14.08 0.65
N ALA A 239 -17.08 12.98 1.31
CA ALA A 239 -18.26 12.18 0.97
C ALA A 239 -19.56 13.00 1.08
N TYR A 240 -19.74 13.73 2.18
CA TYR A 240 -20.91 14.57 2.44
C TYR A 240 -21.07 15.71 1.43
N ALA A 241 -19.95 16.30 0.99
CA ALA A 241 -19.98 17.35 -0.04
C ALA A 241 -20.52 16.84 -1.39
N ILE A 242 -20.40 15.54 -1.67
CA ILE A 242 -20.90 14.91 -2.90
C ILE A 242 -22.35 14.45 -2.74
N ASP A 243 -22.67 13.81 -1.62
CA ASP A 243 -24.02 13.30 -1.31
C ASP A 243 -24.43 13.67 0.14
N PRO A 244 -25.00 14.87 0.36
CA PRO A 244 -25.38 15.35 1.68
C PRO A 244 -26.52 14.57 2.34
N ASN A 245 -27.25 13.74 1.58
CA ASN A 245 -28.38 12.95 2.07
C ASN A 245 -27.97 11.51 2.41
N ASN A 246 -26.68 11.18 2.31
CA ASN A 246 -26.20 9.84 2.58
C ASN A 246 -26.25 9.52 4.08
N GLN A 247 -27.24 8.73 4.49
CA GLN A 247 -27.47 8.42 5.90
C GLN A 247 -26.27 7.75 6.57
N ALA A 248 -25.58 6.84 5.88
CA ALA A 248 -24.41 6.15 6.43
C ALA A 248 -23.24 7.11 6.70
N VAL A 249 -23.02 8.09 5.81
CA VAL A 249 -22.01 9.14 6.00
C VAL A 249 -22.38 10.03 7.18
N ILE A 250 -23.65 10.45 7.28
CA ILE A 250 -24.12 11.29 8.39
C ILE A 250 -23.95 10.58 9.73
N GLU A 251 -24.36 9.31 9.82
CA GLU A 251 -24.23 8.50 11.03
C GLU A 251 -22.76 8.33 11.45
N GLU A 252 -21.88 7.98 10.50
CA GLU A 252 -20.45 7.84 10.81
C GLU A 252 -19.81 9.18 11.19
N MET A 253 -20.24 10.31 10.60
CA MET A 253 -19.78 11.64 11.03
C MET A 253 -20.13 11.91 12.49
N HIS A 254 -21.33 11.54 12.92
CA HIS A 254 -21.75 11.65 14.31
C HIS A 254 -20.92 10.72 15.21
N GLU A 255 -20.68 9.48 14.78
CA GLU A 255 -19.87 8.51 15.51
C GLU A 255 -18.41 8.99 15.67
N VAL A 256 -17.77 9.41 14.59
CA VAL A 256 -16.40 9.95 14.60
C VAL A 256 -16.33 11.21 15.46
N GLN A 257 -17.32 12.12 15.37
CA GLN A 257 -17.34 13.31 16.22
C GLN A 257 -17.51 12.96 17.70
N ASN A 258 -18.31 11.94 18.02
CA ASN A 258 -18.43 11.40 19.37
C ASN A 258 -17.13 10.76 19.85
N LYS A 259 -16.42 10.00 19.01
CA LYS A 259 -15.10 9.42 19.31
C LYS A 259 -14.05 10.52 19.55
N ILE A 260 -14.05 11.59 18.75
CA ILE A 260 -13.20 12.77 18.96
C ILE A 260 -13.51 13.43 20.31
N ASN A 261 -14.79 13.66 20.60
CA ASN A 261 -15.20 14.28 21.87
C ASN A 261 -14.88 13.39 23.07
N LEU A 262 -15.07 12.08 22.93
CA LEU A 262 -14.72 11.10 23.96
C LEU A 262 -13.21 11.00 24.12
N SER A 263 -12.43 11.04 23.04
CA SER A 263 -10.97 11.09 23.08
C SER A 263 -10.52 12.35 23.82
N LYS A 264 -11.06 13.53 23.50
CA LYS A 264 -10.80 14.78 24.23
C LYS A 264 -11.25 14.74 25.70
N LYS A 265 -12.38 14.09 26.00
CA LYS A 265 -12.89 13.94 27.37
C LYS A 265 -12.03 12.96 28.17
N LYS A 266 -11.64 11.83 27.58
CA LYS A 266 -10.70 10.86 28.16
C LYS A 266 -9.34 11.49 28.33
N GLU A 267 -8.86 12.28 27.37
CA GLU A 267 -7.65 13.07 27.50
C GLU A 267 -7.79 14.01 28.70
N LYS A 268 -8.87 14.79 28.80
CA LYS A 268 -9.17 15.66 29.94
C LYS A 268 -9.33 14.92 31.28
N GLU A 269 -9.89 13.72 31.30
CA GLU A 269 -10.07 12.89 32.50
C GLU A 269 -8.81 12.13 32.88
N ILE A 270 -8.01 11.67 31.92
CA ILE A 270 -6.69 11.08 32.13
C ILE A 270 -5.77 12.17 32.66
N TYR A 271 -5.72 13.35 32.04
CA TYR A 271 -5.03 14.49 32.60
C TYR A 271 -5.61 14.90 33.96
N GLY A 272 -6.93 14.93 34.12
CA GLY A 272 -7.60 15.26 35.39
C GLY A 272 -7.38 14.25 36.51
N LYS A 273 -7.27 12.95 36.21
CA LYS A 273 -6.93 11.87 37.15
C LYS A 273 -5.43 11.78 37.38
N LEU A 274 -4.58 12.03 36.39
CA LEU A 274 -3.15 12.28 36.61
C LEU A 274 -2.97 13.41 37.63
N PHE A 275 -3.83 14.43 37.59
CA PHE A 275 -3.87 15.53 38.56
C PHE A 275 -4.40 15.14 39.96
N GLN A 276 -5.18 14.06 40.11
CA GLN A 276 -5.74 13.61 41.41
C GLN A 276 -4.99 12.41 42.03
N GLN A 277 -4.35 11.58 41.20
CA GLN A 277 -3.74 10.30 41.58
C GLN A 277 -2.23 10.42 41.85
N SER A 278 -1.64 11.60 41.68
CA SER A 278 -0.23 11.89 41.95
C SER A 278 0.07 12.21 43.43
N TYR A 279 -0.68 11.66 44.39
CA TYR A 279 -0.45 11.87 45.82
C TYR A 279 0.42 10.80 46.51
N TYR A 280 0.99 9.85 45.76
CA TYR A 280 2.10 9.01 46.21
C TYR A 280 3.06 8.74 45.02
N GLU A 281 4.14 9.54 44.99
CA GLU A 281 5.45 9.39 44.28
C GLU A 281 5.41 8.93 42.80
N GLU A 282 5.69 9.73 41.75
CA GLU A 282 6.81 10.66 41.47
C GLU A 282 6.35 11.99 40.79
N GLU A 283 7.10 13.06 41.03
CA GLU A 283 6.80 14.46 40.69
C GLU A 283 6.81 14.79 39.19
N THR A 284 5.72 15.32 38.62
CA THR A 284 5.76 16.06 37.34
C THR A 284 5.60 17.56 37.57
N THR A 285 6.63 18.32 37.20
CA THR A 285 6.66 19.79 37.32
C THR A 285 5.67 20.41 36.33
N PRO A 286 4.70 21.26 36.77
CA PRO A 286 3.81 22.02 35.90
C PRO A 286 4.53 22.69 34.71
N VAL A 287 3.94 22.68 33.51
CA VAL A 287 4.53 23.29 32.30
C VAL A 287 4.90 24.76 32.52
N SER A 288 4.07 25.52 33.25
CA SER A 288 4.37 26.90 33.62
C SER A 288 5.63 27.05 34.49
N LEU A 289 5.96 26.05 35.31
CA LEU A 289 7.20 26.03 36.08
C LEU A 289 8.40 25.61 35.23
N LEU A 290 8.20 24.75 34.22
CA LEU A 290 9.24 24.39 33.24
C LEU A 290 9.57 25.56 32.30
N GLU A 291 8.58 26.35 31.89
CA GLU A 291 8.81 27.54 31.07
C GLU A 291 9.54 28.66 31.85
N ASN A 292 9.35 28.72 33.17
CA ASN A 292 9.98 29.70 34.06
C ASN A 292 11.15 29.10 34.87
N ASP A 293 11.65 27.94 34.47
CA ASP A 293 12.74 27.25 35.18
C ASP A 293 14.04 28.09 35.11
N PRO A 294 14.73 28.34 36.23
CA PRO A 294 15.93 29.16 36.25
C PRO A 294 17.10 28.55 35.46
N SER A 295 17.06 27.26 35.13
CA SER A 295 18.07 26.61 34.28
C SER A 295 17.83 26.80 32.78
N ASN A 296 16.72 27.43 32.39
CA ASN A 296 16.42 27.71 31.00
C ASN A 296 17.44 28.68 30.40
N ILE A 297 17.83 28.39 29.17
CA ILE A 297 18.88 29.13 28.47
C ILE A 297 18.21 30.22 27.64
N THR A 298 18.81 31.41 27.63
CA THR A 298 18.36 32.49 26.76
C THR A 298 19.30 32.60 25.56
N THR A 299 18.74 32.60 24.36
CA THR A 299 19.48 32.83 23.11
C THR A 299 18.85 33.99 22.34
N PHE A 300 19.58 34.56 21.39
CA PHE A 300 19.07 35.65 20.57
C PHE A 300 19.43 35.46 19.10
N PHE A 301 18.60 36.07 18.25
CA PHE A 301 18.91 36.37 16.85
C PHE A 301 18.79 37.87 16.62
N ASP A 302 19.78 38.45 15.96
CA ASP A 302 19.66 39.74 15.29
C ASP A 302 19.26 39.47 13.84
N ILE A 303 18.03 39.84 13.50
CA ILE A 303 17.42 39.55 12.20
C ILE A 303 17.42 40.81 11.35
N LYS A 304 17.99 40.70 10.16
CA LYS A 304 17.96 41.74 9.12
C LYS A 304 16.90 41.38 8.07
N ILE A 305 16.01 42.34 7.76
CA ILE A 305 14.98 42.20 6.73
C ILE A 305 15.34 43.13 5.57
N GLY A 306 15.75 42.58 4.43
CA GLY A 306 16.24 43.37 3.30
C GLY A 306 17.41 44.27 3.70
N ASP A 307 17.25 45.57 3.53
CA ASP A 307 18.24 46.59 3.87
C ASP A 307 18.01 47.27 5.23
N ASP A 308 16.95 46.89 5.96
CA ASP A 308 16.63 47.47 7.26
C ASP A 308 17.73 47.21 8.30
N GLU A 309 17.78 48.05 9.33
CA GLU A 309 18.65 47.81 10.49
C GLU A 309 18.25 46.50 11.22
N PRO A 310 19.22 45.68 11.66
CA PRO A 310 18.94 44.44 12.36
C PRO A 310 18.13 44.66 13.64
N LYS A 311 17.11 43.83 13.85
CA LYS A 311 16.27 43.82 15.05
C LYS A 311 16.44 42.52 15.81
N ARG A 312 16.53 42.62 17.13
CA ARG A 312 16.75 41.47 18.00
C ARG A 312 15.45 40.77 18.37
N ILE A 313 15.49 39.44 18.36
CA ILE A 313 14.52 38.56 19.00
C ILE A 313 15.25 37.66 20.01
N GLU A 314 14.68 37.50 21.20
CA GLU A 314 15.24 36.64 22.26
C GLU A 314 14.33 35.44 22.51
N PHE A 315 14.92 34.27 22.72
CA PHE A 315 14.24 33.02 22.99
C PHE A 315 14.64 32.49 24.37
N THR A 316 13.67 32.05 25.15
CA THR A 316 13.89 31.16 26.28
C THR A 316 13.74 29.71 25.83
N LEU A 317 14.76 28.90 26.08
CA LEU A 317 14.83 27.49 25.70
C LEU A 317 14.58 26.60 26.92
N PHE A 318 13.66 25.64 26.77
CA PHE A 318 13.15 24.79 27.86
C PHE A 318 14.09 23.62 28.16
N LYS A 319 15.24 23.93 28.79
CA LYS A 319 16.36 23.00 28.98
C LYS A 319 15.97 21.72 29.71
N LYS A 320 15.17 21.84 30.78
CA LYS A 320 14.74 20.68 31.58
C LYS A 320 13.83 19.74 30.80
N SER A 321 13.05 20.28 29.87
CA SER A 321 12.19 19.49 28.99
C SER A 321 13.04 18.80 27.93
N CYS A 322 13.68 19.56 27.05
CA CYS A 322 14.34 19.04 25.86
C CYS A 322 15.86 19.30 25.87
N PRO A 323 16.65 18.74 26.81
CA PRO A 323 18.04 19.12 27.01
C PRO A 323 18.92 18.97 25.76
N LYS A 324 18.76 17.91 24.95
CA LYS A 324 19.53 17.73 23.72
C LYS A 324 19.10 18.69 22.61
N THR A 325 17.81 18.90 22.46
CA THR A 325 17.24 19.81 21.45
C THR A 325 17.67 21.25 21.75
N VAL A 326 17.60 21.64 23.02
CA VAL A 326 18.05 22.94 23.52
C VAL A 326 19.56 23.11 23.34
N GLU A 327 20.37 22.11 23.67
CA GLU A 327 21.82 22.18 23.47
C GLU A 327 22.19 22.27 21.98
N ASN A 328 21.50 21.54 21.10
CA ASN A 328 21.68 21.66 19.66
C ASN A 328 21.40 23.10 19.19
N PHE A 329 20.24 23.65 19.53
CA PHE A 329 19.87 25.00 19.10
C PHE A 329 20.82 26.06 19.68
N ARG A 330 21.13 26.01 20.97
CA ARG A 330 22.05 26.93 21.64
C ARG A 330 23.46 26.89 21.03
N ALA A 331 24.01 25.70 20.82
CA ALA A 331 25.33 25.55 20.21
C ALA A 331 25.39 26.09 18.78
N LEU A 332 24.31 25.94 18.01
CA LEU A 332 24.18 26.53 16.68
C LEU A 332 24.01 28.07 16.75
N CYS A 333 23.41 28.61 17.81
CA CYS A 333 23.44 30.04 18.08
C CYS A 333 24.85 30.56 18.40
N THR A 334 25.67 29.82 19.15
CA THR A 334 27.03 30.28 19.52
C THR A 334 28.10 29.97 18.48
N GLY A 335 27.88 28.99 17.60
CA GLY A 335 28.86 28.52 16.62
C GLY A 335 30.05 27.78 17.23
N GLU A 336 29.99 27.41 18.51
CA GLU A 336 31.16 26.89 19.26
C GLU A 336 31.61 25.49 18.83
N LYS A 337 30.78 24.76 18.07
CA LYS A 337 31.06 23.38 17.63
C LYS A 337 31.90 23.32 16.35
N GLY A 338 32.32 24.46 15.81
CA GLY A 338 33.16 24.52 14.61
C GLY A 338 32.42 24.05 13.36
N ASN A 339 33.06 23.22 12.54
CA ASN A 339 32.48 22.74 11.27
C ASN A 339 31.84 21.36 11.42
N GLY A 340 30.69 21.19 10.77
CA GLY A 340 29.98 19.91 10.68
C GLY A 340 30.56 18.99 9.61
N LYS A 341 29.99 17.79 9.49
CA LYS A 341 30.38 16.80 8.45
C LYS A 341 30.08 17.29 7.04
N ALA A 342 29.12 18.20 6.87
CA ALA A 342 28.85 18.87 5.60
C ALA A 342 29.94 19.91 5.22
N GLY A 343 30.98 20.11 6.04
CA GLY A 343 32.05 21.07 5.80
C GLY A 343 31.63 22.53 6.00
N LYS A 344 30.43 22.76 6.55
CA LYS A 344 29.88 24.09 6.87
C LYS A 344 30.02 24.37 8.37
N PRO A 345 30.18 25.63 8.78
CA PRO A 345 30.09 26.00 10.19
C PRO A 345 28.74 25.57 10.77
N LEU A 346 28.76 24.91 11.93
CA LEU A 346 27.58 24.59 12.73
C LEU A 346 27.09 25.86 13.44
N HIS A 347 26.55 26.79 12.66
CA HIS A 347 26.20 28.13 13.14
C HIS A 347 25.03 28.74 12.36
N TYR A 348 24.07 29.34 13.08
CA TYR A 348 22.93 30.04 12.45
C TYR A 348 23.29 31.41 11.89
N LYS A 349 24.44 31.99 12.22
CA LYS A 349 24.85 33.29 11.68
C LYS A 349 25.05 33.20 10.16
N GLY A 350 24.33 34.05 9.43
CA GLY A 350 24.24 34.04 7.97
C GLY A 350 23.16 33.11 7.41
N CYS A 351 22.40 32.39 8.25
CA CYS A 351 21.30 31.55 7.80
C CYS A 351 20.06 32.40 7.47
N GLU A 352 19.40 32.07 6.36
CA GLU A 352 18.16 32.71 5.94
C GLU A 352 16.93 31.96 6.47
N PHE A 353 15.82 32.68 6.62
CA PHE A 353 14.51 32.06 6.74
C PHE A 353 13.98 31.76 5.34
N HIS A 354 14.08 30.50 4.92
CA HIS A 354 13.76 30.06 3.56
C HIS A 354 12.28 29.84 3.29
N ARG A 355 11.44 29.80 4.34
CA ARG A 355 10.00 29.59 4.21
C ARG A 355 9.20 30.44 5.20
N LEU A 356 8.12 31.04 4.71
CA LEU A 356 7.21 31.92 5.42
C LEU A 356 5.78 31.65 4.97
N ILE A 357 4.90 31.30 5.91
CA ILE A 357 3.48 31.08 5.66
C ILE A 357 2.68 31.93 6.64
N LYS A 358 1.95 32.90 6.10
CA LYS A 358 1.07 33.78 6.85
C LYS A 358 0.05 32.98 7.68
N ASP A 359 -0.27 33.45 8.87
CA ASP A 359 -1.17 32.80 9.83
C ASP A 359 -0.69 31.42 10.32
N PHE A 360 0.56 31.05 10.02
CA PHE A 360 1.14 29.78 10.40
C PHE A 360 2.53 29.94 11.02
N MET A 361 3.58 30.15 10.24
CA MET A 361 4.96 30.09 10.74
C MET A 361 6.00 30.73 9.80
N VAL A 362 7.17 31.00 10.36
CA VAL A 362 8.41 31.26 9.62
C VAL A 362 9.46 30.20 9.97
N GLN A 363 10.14 29.65 8.98
CA GLN A 363 11.08 28.53 9.12
C GLN A 363 12.47 28.91 8.59
N GLY A 364 13.48 28.47 9.32
CA GLY A 364 14.89 28.67 8.99
C GLY A 364 15.76 27.54 9.54
N GLY A 365 17.06 27.80 9.62
CA GLY A 365 18.03 26.88 10.23
C GLY A 365 18.72 25.92 9.25
N ASP A 366 18.48 26.04 7.94
CA ASP A 366 19.28 25.34 6.93
C ASP A 366 20.53 26.13 6.56
N PHE A 367 21.56 26.07 7.40
CA PHE A 367 22.88 26.67 7.10
C PHE A 367 23.74 25.83 6.15
N THR A 368 23.27 24.63 5.78
CA THR A 368 24.05 23.72 4.91
C THR A 368 23.79 23.96 3.43
N GLN A 369 22.53 24.10 3.03
CA GLN A 369 22.09 24.30 1.65
C GLN A 369 21.35 25.63 1.44
N GLY A 370 20.80 26.23 2.50
CA GLY A 370 20.12 27.53 2.44
C GLY A 370 18.79 27.52 1.69
N ASN A 371 18.24 26.34 1.36
CA ASN A 371 17.03 26.20 0.55
C ASN A 371 15.95 25.32 1.22
N GLY A 372 16.19 24.90 2.46
CA GLY A 372 15.28 24.07 3.26
C GLY A 372 15.45 22.56 3.07
N THR A 373 16.39 22.11 2.23
CA THR A 373 16.67 20.67 2.03
C THR A 373 17.79 20.14 2.92
N GLY A 374 18.55 21.03 3.56
CA GLY A 374 19.66 20.68 4.45
C GLY A 374 19.33 20.79 5.93
N GLY A 375 20.36 20.91 6.76
CA GLY A 375 20.24 21.20 8.18
C GLY A 375 20.86 20.14 9.08
N GLU A 376 22.19 20.11 9.13
CA GLU A 376 22.95 19.23 10.02
C GLU A 376 22.84 19.68 11.49
N SER A 377 22.72 18.74 12.43
CA SER A 377 22.77 19.03 13.87
C SER A 377 24.19 18.97 14.42
N ILE A 378 24.40 19.43 15.66
CA ILE A 378 25.69 19.26 16.35
C ILE A 378 26.05 17.80 16.65
N TYR A 379 25.11 16.87 16.46
CA TYR A 379 25.28 15.44 16.69
C TYR A 379 25.48 14.65 15.38
N GLY A 380 25.56 15.34 14.24
CA GLY A 380 25.55 14.74 12.89
C GLY A 380 24.27 15.12 12.13
N GLU A 381 23.89 14.35 11.12
CA GLU A 381 22.80 14.74 10.21
C GLU A 381 21.46 14.93 10.94
N LYS A 382 21.04 13.96 11.77
CA LYS A 382 19.76 13.97 12.49
C LYS A 382 19.87 13.39 13.90
N PHE A 383 18.92 13.75 14.78
CA PHE A 383 18.76 13.20 16.12
C PHE A 383 17.27 12.97 16.49
N ALA A 384 17.05 12.14 17.52
CA ALA A 384 15.73 11.69 17.95
C ALA A 384 14.88 12.79 18.61
N ASP A 385 13.56 12.59 18.67
CA ASP A 385 12.64 13.44 19.42
C ASP A 385 12.82 13.20 20.93
N GLU A 386 12.78 14.25 21.76
CA GLU A 386 12.95 14.11 23.22
C GLU A 386 11.64 13.97 23.97
N ASN A 387 10.77 14.98 23.90
CA ASN A 387 9.45 14.94 24.51
C ASN A 387 8.48 15.87 23.76
N PHE A 388 7.19 15.69 24.07
CA PHE A 388 6.10 16.51 23.57
C PHE A 388 5.34 17.18 24.73
N THR A 389 6.05 17.53 25.80
CA THR A 389 5.48 18.15 27.01
C THR A 389 4.91 19.53 26.71
N HIS A 390 5.61 20.31 25.87
CA HIS A 390 5.16 21.61 25.39
C HIS A 390 4.35 21.45 24.11
N LYS A 391 3.28 22.25 23.97
CA LYS A 391 2.39 22.27 22.80
C LYS A 391 2.64 23.51 21.94
N ASN A 392 2.25 23.44 20.67
CA ASN A 392 2.32 24.53 19.69
C ASN A 392 1.21 25.57 19.96
N SER A 393 1.26 26.15 21.17
CA SER A 393 0.14 26.84 21.82
C SER A 393 -0.10 28.27 21.32
N GLY A 394 0.73 28.79 20.42
CA GLY A 394 0.51 30.15 19.91
C GLY A 394 1.74 30.83 19.33
N ARG A 395 1.58 32.13 19.10
CA ARG A 395 2.60 33.02 18.56
C ARG A 395 3.89 32.98 19.38
N GLY A 396 5.03 32.89 18.68
CA GLY A 396 6.35 32.93 19.30
C GLY A 396 6.85 31.60 19.86
N TYR A 397 6.06 30.52 19.83
CA TYR A 397 6.59 29.19 20.16
C TYR A 397 7.59 28.72 19.10
N LEU A 398 8.68 28.14 19.57
CA LEU A 398 9.83 27.68 18.79
C LEU A 398 9.88 26.14 18.80
N SER A 399 9.84 25.55 17.61
CA SER A 399 9.71 24.10 17.41
C SER A 399 10.64 23.59 16.32
N MET A 400 11.02 22.31 16.40
CA MET A 400 11.85 21.66 15.40
C MET A 400 11.09 21.42 14.09
N ALA A 401 11.70 21.75 12.95
CA ALA A 401 11.23 21.34 11.64
C ALA A 401 11.92 20.02 11.26
N ASN A 402 11.18 18.93 11.30
CA ASN A 402 11.67 17.57 11.01
C ASN A 402 10.90 16.94 9.84
N ALA A 403 11.41 15.85 9.28
CA ALA A 403 10.82 15.14 8.15
C ALA A 403 9.97 13.92 8.59
N GLY A 404 9.53 13.90 9.85
CA GLY A 404 8.89 12.77 10.51
C GLY A 404 9.56 12.39 11.84
N PRO A 405 9.05 11.36 12.52
CA PRO A 405 9.53 10.99 13.86
C PRO A 405 11.04 10.75 13.90
N ASN A 406 11.69 11.29 14.92
CA ASN A 406 13.12 11.12 15.21
C ASN A 406 14.07 11.66 14.13
N THR A 407 13.67 12.72 13.42
CA THR A 407 14.49 13.31 12.34
C THR A 407 14.83 14.78 12.57
N ASN A 408 15.03 15.18 13.83
CA ASN A 408 15.42 16.55 14.16
C ASN A 408 16.82 16.85 13.63
N GLY A 409 17.00 18.03 13.03
CA GLY A 409 18.28 18.53 12.52
C GLY A 409 18.60 19.90 13.10
N SER A 410 18.97 20.86 12.25
CA SER A 410 19.07 22.28 12.64
C SER A 410 17.88 23.14 12.23
N GLN A 411 16.96 22.62 11.41
CA GLN A 411 15.82 23.42 10.98
C GLN A 411 14.80 23.59 12.10
N PHE A 412 14.23 24.78 12.20
CA PHE A 412 13.22 25.16 13.19
C PHE A 412 12.17 26.07 12.56
N PHE A 413 11.03 26.19 13.23
CA PHE A 413 10.02 27.20 12.89
C PHE A 413 9.57 27.97 14.12
N ILE A 414 9.17 29.23 13.90
CA ILE A 414 8.55 30.11 14.89
C ILE A 414 7.11 30.33 14.46
N LEU A 415 6.17 30.06 15.37
CA LEU A 415 4.75 30.17 15.08
C LEU A 415 4.26 31.61 15.07
N PHE A 416 3.34 31.91 14.16
CA PHE A 416 2.54 33.13 14.20
C PHE A 416 1.21 32.93 14.93
N LYS A 417 0.70 31.70 14.94
CA LYS A 417 -0.59 31.31 15.51
C LYS A 417 -0.51 29.89 16.09
N GLU A 418 -1.49 29.54 16.91
CA GLU A 418 -1.63 28.18 17.45
C GLU A 418 -1.72 27.15 16.31
N ALA A 419 -0.95 26.06 16.44
CA ALA A 419 -0.83 25.01 15.44
C ALA A 419 -0.95 23.60 16.05
N ALA A 420 -2.08 23.34 16.73
CA ALA A 420 -2.31 22.09 17.47
C ALA A 420 -2.18 20.80 16.62
N TRP A 421 -2.28 20.86 15.29
CA TRP A 421 -2.07 19.70 14.40
C TRP A 421 -0.62 19.24 14.32
N LEU A 422 0.33 20.04 14.84
CA LEU A 422 1.75 19.73 14.96
C LEU A 422 2.11 19.11 16.32
N ASP A 423 1.20 19.11 17.29
CA ASP A 423 1.44 18.54 18.62
C ASP A 423 1.67 17.03 18.53
N GLY A 424 2.65 16.53 19.31
CA GLY A 424 3.08 15.13 19.26
C GLY A 424 3.90 14.75 18.02
N LYS A 425 4.17 15.69 17.11
CA LYS A 425 4.94 15.47 15.87
C LYS A 425 6.23 16.30 15.83
N HIS A 426 6.18 17.51 16.38
CA HIS A 426 7.30 18.44 16.42
C HIS A 426 7.65 18.79 17.86
N VAL A 427 8.94 18.67 18.21
CA VAL A 427 9.45 19.02 19.54
C VAL A 427 9.40 20.54 19.71
N VAL A 428 8.57 21.00 20.64
CA VAL A 428 8.53 22.40 21.09
C VAL A 428 9.58 22.56 22.18
N PHE A 429 10.57 23.43 21.97
CA PHE A 429 11.74 23.52 22.84
C PHE A 429 12.06 24.94 23.31
N GLY A 430 11.28 25.94 22.91
CA GLY A 430 11.42 27.28 23.43
C GLY A 430 10.27 28.21 23.04
N LYS A 431 10.40 29.47 23.45
CA LYS A 431 9.50 30.55 23.08
C LYS A 431 10.21 31.89 22.99
N VAL A 432 9.72 32.77 22.14
CA VAL A 432 10.13 34.17 22.09
C VAL A 432 9.71 34.87 23.38
N THR A 433 10.64 35.59 24.01
CA THR A 433 10.40 36.36 25.23
C THR A 433 10.65 37.85 25.08
N LYS A 434 11.44 38.28 24.09
CA LYS A 434 11.57 39.70 23.69
C LYS A 434 11.61 39.85 22.18
N GLY A 435 11.13 40.99 21.68
CA GLY A 435 11.10 41.29 20.24
C GLY A 435 10.03 40.53 19.48
N ILE A 436 8.94 40.12 20.15
CA ILE A 436 7.86 39.34 19.54
C ILE A 436 7.12 40.14 18.45
N GLU A 437 7.13 41.47 18.54
CA GLU A 437 6.55 42.40 17.56
C GLU A 437 7.26 42.30 16.20
N LEU A 438 8.52 41.82 16.17
CA LEU A 438 9.23 41.56 14.93
C LEU A 438 8.53 40.48 14.08
N LEU A 439 7.85 39.52 14.73
CA LEU A 439 7.06 38.52 14.03
C LEU A 439 5.90 39.16 13.26
N ASP A 440 5.30 40.25 13.75
CA ASP A 440 4.21 40.97 13.06
C ASP A 440 4.69 41.64 11.78
N VAL A 441 5.97 42.04 11.76
CA VAL A 441 6.62 42.61 10.57
C VAL A 441 6.95 41.50 9.59
N ILE A 442 7.59 40.42 10.07
CA ILE A 442 7.98 39.27 9.25
C ILE A 442 6.76 38.63 8.57
N GLU A 443 5.67 38.42 9.30
CA GLU A 443 4.46 37.77 8.80
C GLU A 443 3.76 38.54 7.66
N LYS A 444 4.01 39.85 7.55
CA LYS A 444 3.43 40.71 6.51
C LYS A 444 4.26 40.73 5.23
N ILE A 445 5.46 40.15 5.23
CA ILE A 445 6.32 40.10 4.04
C ILE A 445 5.64 39.24 2.99
N GLU A 446 5.58 39.75 1.75
CA GLU A 446 5.05 39.00 0.63
C GLU A 446 5.92 37.77 0.33
N THR A 447 5.27 36.69 -0.09
CA THR A 447 5.93 35.45 -0.46
C THR A 447 5.66 35.05 -1.89
N GLU A 448 6.56 34.28 -2.47
CA GLU A 448 6.40 33.56 -3.72
C GLU A 448 6.68 32.08 -3.44
N SER A 449 5.67 31.22 -3.61
CA SER A 449 5.77 29.79 -3.29
C SER A 449 6.30 29.52 -1.87
N ASP A 450 5.70 30.17 -0.87
CA ASP A 450 6.11 30.20 0.54
C ASP A 450 7.50 30.80 0.82
N LYS A 451 8.27 31.23 -0.18
CA LYS A 451 9.57 31.89 0.04
C LYS A 451 9.38 33.40 0.21
N PRO A 452 9.98 34.05 1.22
CA PRO A 452 9.97 35.52 1.35
C PRO A 452 10.53 36.21 0.10
N LYS A 453 9.83 37.23 -0.42
CA LYS A 453 10.33 38.07 -1.53
C LYS A 453 11.47 39.00 -1.11
N VAL A 454 11.54 39.33 0.19
CA VAL A 454 12.61 40.11 0.80
C VAL A 454 13.43 39.17 1.67
N SER A 455 14.76 39.28 1.62
CA SER A 455 15.64 38.44 2.44
C SER A 455 15.40 38.67 3.93
N ILE A 456 15.39 37.58 4.69
CA ILE A 456 15.26 37.59 6.15
C ILE A 456 16.41 36.75 6.68
N VAL A 457 17.42 37.40 7.27
CA VAL A 457 18.71 36.78 7.57
C VAL A 457 19.07 36.96 9.03
N ILE A 458 19.55 35.89 9.66
CA ILE A 458 20.15 35.95 11.00
C ILE A 458 21.56 36.50 10.86
N VAL A 459 21.76 37.80 11.08
CA VAL A 459 23.06 38.46 10.90
C VAL A 459 23.97 38.34 12.12
N ASP A 460 23.39 38.10 13.29
CA ASP A 460 24.12 37.72 14.50
C ASP A 460 23.25 36.82 15.38
N CYS A 461 23.89 35.95 16.16
CA CYS A 461 23.20 35.08 17.09
C CYS A 461 24.13 34.62 18.20
N GLY A 462 23.54 34.19 19.31
CA GLY A 462 24.33 33.72 20.44
C GLY A 462 23.49 33.36 21.66
N GLU A 463 24.20 33.03 22.73
CA GLU A 463 23.65 32.78 24.05
C GLU A 463 23.81 34.04 24.92
N ILE A 464 22.74 34.44 25.62
CA ILE A 464 22.78 35.50 26.61
C ILE A 464 23.11 34.85 27.95
N LYS A 465 24.33 35.10 28.43
CA LYS A 465 24.75 34.67 29.77
C LYS A 465 23.98 35.49 30.81
N GLN A 466 23.30 34.80 31.73
CA GLN A 466 22.62 35.40 32.88
C GLN A 466 23.60 35.90 33.93
#